data_AF-A0A356QFM2-F1
#
_entry.id   AF-A0A356QFM2-F1
#
_cell.length_a   1.000
_cell.length_b   1.000
_cell.length_c   1.000
_cell.angle_alpha   90.00
_cell.angle_beta   90.00
_cell.angle_gamma   90.00
#
_symmetry.space_group_name_H-M   'P 1'
#
loop_
_entity.id
_entity.type
_entity.pdbx_description
1 polymer ?
#
loop_
_entity_poly.entity_id
_entity_poly.type
_entity_poly.pdbx_seq_one_letter_code
_entity_poly.pdbx_strand_id
1 'polypeptide(L)'
;REIINDPQHPYTQGLINALPQMATPGEKLNQIRGSMPSLSNLPSGCAFHPRCDFINRADGQPRPACTQQVPDFVESGNCRVAC
;
A
#
# COMPACT_ATOMS: atom_id res chain seq x y z
N ARG A 1 -2.11 -17.45 7.86
CA ARG A 1 -2.57 -17.13 6.48
C ARG A 1 -3.25 -15.75 6.43
N GLU A 2 -2.89 -14.81 7.31
CA GLU A 2 -3.57 -13.52 7.46
C GLU A 2 -3.15 -12.50 6.41
N ILE A 3 -1.92 -12.57 5.89
CA ILE A 3 -1.43 -11.68 4.81
C ILE A 3 -2.34 -11.72 3.58
N ILE A 4 -2.96 -12.87 3.29
CA ILE A 4 -3.85 -13.05 2.12
C ILE A 4 -5.29 -12.67 2.46
N ASN A 5 -5.77 -13.02 3.65
CA ASN A 5 -7.17 -12.89 4.04
C ASN A 5 -7.49 -11.53 4.67
N ASP A 6 -6.51 -10.90 5.31
CA ASP A 6 -6.60 -9.59 5.99
C ASP A 6 -5.29 -8.80 5.83
N PRO A 7 -4.91 -8.44 4.58
CA PRO A 7 -3.74 -7.63 4.31
C PRO A 7 -3.83 -6.25 4.97
N GLN A 8 -2.91 -5.99 5.89
CA GLN A 8 -2.88 -4.73 6.65
C GLN A 8 -2.24 -3.58 5.89
N HIS A 9 -1.26 -3.87 5.02
CA HIS A 9 -0.56 -2.84 4.27
C HIS A 9 -1.28 -2.56 2.93
N PRO A 10 -1.52 -1.29 2.55
CA PRO A 10 -2.21 -0.93 1.30
C PRO A 10 -1.57 -1.51 0.03
N TYR A 11 -0.24 -1.60 -0.01
CA TYR A 11 0.48 -2.28 -1.09
C TYR A 11 0.07 -3.76 -1.24
N THR A 12 0.02 -4.50 -0.12
CA THR A 12 -0.36 -5.92 -0.12
C THR A 12 -1.83 -6.09 -0.47
N GLN A 13 -2.71 -5.22 0.03
CA GLN A 13 -4.12 -5.15 -0.38
C GLN A 13 -4.22 -5.00 -1.91
N GLY A 14 -3.49 -4.04 -2.47
CA GLY A 14 -3.45 -3.80 -3.91
C GLY A 14 -2.94 -4.99 -4.72
N LEU A 15 -1.92 -5.71 -4.23
CA LEU A 15 -1.39 -6.90 -4.90
C LEU A 15 -2.41 -8.03 -4.93
N ILE A 16 -3.09 -8.30 -3.81
CA ILE A 16 -4.11 -9.34 -3.72
C ILE A 16 -5.31 -9.01 -4.60
N ASN A 17 -5.76 -7.75 -4.56
CA ASN A 17 -6.88 -7.28 -5.39
C ASN A 17 -6.57 -7.28 -6.89
N ALA A 18 -5.29 -7.27 -7.28
CA ALA A 18 -4.87 -7.38 -8.67
C ALA A 18 -4.85 -8.82 -9.20
N LEU A 19 -5.04 -9.82 -8.34
CA LEU A 19 -5.08 -11.22 -8.76
C LEU A 19 -6.37 -11.52 -9.55
N PRO A 20 -6.29 -12.22 -10.70
CA PRO A 20 -7.47 -12.59 -11.48
C PRO A 20 -8.51 -13.39 -10.70
N GLN A 21 -8.07 -14.15 -9.69
CA GLN A 21 -8.93 -14.96 -8.82
C GLN A 21 -9.84 -14.11 -7.92
N MET A 22 -9.46 -12.85 -7.67
CA MET A 22 -10.22 -11.91 -6.85
C MET A 22 -11.16 -11.03 -7.69
N ALA A 23 -11.07 -11.11 -9.02
CA ALA A 23 -11.85 -10.27 -9.93
C ALA A 23 -13.06 -11.00 -10.51
N THR A 24 -14.13 -10.27 -10.78
CA THR A 24 -15.30 -10.79 -11.48
C THR A 24 -14.95 -11.04 -12.95
N PRO A 25 -15.30 -12.20 -13.54
CA PRO A 25 -15.10 -12.45 -14.96
C PRO A 25 -15.74 -11.35 -15.83
N GLY A 26 -14.94 -10.72 -16.68
CA GLY A 26 -15.38 -9.63 -17.56
C GLY A 26 -15.14 -8.22 -17.00
N GLU A 27 -14.74 -8.08 -15.73
CA GLU A 27 -14.36 -6.78 -15.16
C GLU A 27 -12.85 -6.50 -15.30
N LYS A 28 -12.50 -5.21 -15.26
CA LYS A 28 -11.09 -4.79 -15.24
C LYS A 28 -10.47 -5.15 -13.90
N LEU A 29 -9.27 -5.72 -13.94
CA LEU A 29 -8.49 -5.98 -12.73
C LEU A 29 -8.15 -4.68 -12.01
N ASN A 30 -8.20 -4.71 -10.68
CA ASN A 30 -7.69 -3.62 -9.87
C ASN A 30 -6.18 -3.52 -10.07
N GLN A 31 -5.69 -2.30 -10.32
CA GLN A 31 -4.26 -2.06 -10.52
C GLN A 31 -3.78 -1.04 -9.49
N ILE A 32 -2.63 -1.33 -8.88
CA ILE A 32 -1.95 -0.35 -8.03
C ILE A 32 -1.49 0.80 -8.92
N ARG A 33 -2.06 1.98 -8.69
CA ARG A 33 -1.77 3.18 -9.49
C ARG A 33 -0.29 3.55 -9.44
N GLY A 34 0.17 4.15 -10.54
CA GLY A 34 1.55 4.61 -10.70
C GLY A 34 2.59 3.49 -10.88
N SER A 35 3.83 3.91 -11.11
CA SER A 35 4.96 3.01 -11.36
C SER A 35 5.82 2.86 -10.11
N MET A 36 6.55 1.74 -10.00
CA MET A 36 7.55 1.58 -8.94
C MET A 36 8.60 2.70 -9.05
N PRO A 37 8.97 3.38 -7.95
CA PRO A 37 10.03 4.37 -7.99
C PRO A 37 11.35 3.72 -8.38
N SER A 38 12.21 4.47 -9.06
CA SER A 38 13.57 4.02 -9.33
C SER A 38 14.32 3.84 -8.01
N LEU A 39 15.12 2.77 -7.90
CA LEU A 39 15.97 2.53 -6.72
C LEU A 39 16.98 3.66 -6.48
N SER A 40 17.37 4.38 -7.55
CA SER A 40 18.24 5.56 -7.44
C SER A 40 17.54 6.80 -6.90
N ASN A 41 16.20 6.86 -6.97
CA ASN A 41 15.38 8.01 -6.58
C ASN A 41 14.20 7.53 -5.73
N LEU A 42 14.51 6.95 -4.57
CA LEU A 42 13.48 6.56 -3.63
C LEU A 42 12.85 7.80 -2.98
N PRO A 43 11.51 7.82 -2.82
CA PRO A 43 10.85 8.91 -2.13
C PRO A 43 11.21 8.89 -0.63
N SER A 44 11.10 10.05 0.03
CA SER A 44 11.33 10.16 1.46
C SER A 44 10.22 9.48 2.27
N GLY A 45 10.55 9.02 3.47
CA GLY A 45 9.58 8.32 4.32
C GLY A 45 9.17 6.95 3.79
N CYS A 46 7.87 6.66 3.74
CA CYS A 46 7.36 5.39 3.24
C CYS A 46 7.54 5.26 1.72
N ALA A 47 8.33 4.30 1.26
CA ALA A 47 8.61 4.10 -0.17
C ALA A 47 7.36 3.93 -1.05
N PHE A 48 6.24 3.50 -0.46
CA PHE A 48 4.96 3.30 -1.14
C PHE A 48 4.03 4.53 -1.10
N HIS A 49 4.33 5.55 -0.29
CA HIS A 49 3.43 6.70 -0.09
C HIS A 49 2.97 7.37 -1.41
N PRO A 50 3.77 7.50 -2.50
CA PRO A 50 3.31 8.15 -3.73
C PRO A 50 2.19 7.40 -4.45
N ARG A 51 2.01 6.12 -4.13
CA ARG A 51 1.03 5.20 -4.74
C ARG A 51 -0.01 4.71 -3.75
N CYS A 52 0.07 5.16 -2.49
CA CYS A 52 -0.82 4.74 -1.43
C CYS A 52 -2.14 5.51 -1.53
N ASP A 53 -3.25 4.80 -1.75
CA ASP A 53 -4.58 5.42 -1.81
C ASP A 53 -5.01 6.05 -0.45
N PHE A 54 -4.33 5.67 0.65
CA PHE A 54 -4.60 6.17 2.01
C PHE A 54 -3.64 7.28 2.47
N ILE A 55 -2.77 7.79 1.59
CA ILE A 55 -1.84 8.87 1.95
C ILE A 55 -2.57 10.14 2.37
N ASN A 56 -3.69 10.46 1.72
CA ASN A 56 -4.41 11.69 1.97
C ASN A 56 -5.33 11.55 3.19
N ARG A 57 -5.36 12.59 4.01
CA ARG A 57 -6.31 12.73 5.12
C ARG A 57 -7.66 13.21 4.57
N ALA A 58 -8.66 13.30 5.45
CA ALA A 58 -10.00 13.76 5.10
C ALA A 58 -10.04 15.19 4.51
N ASP A 59 -9.04 16.02 4.82
CA ASP A 59 -8.90 17.37 4.28
C ASP A 59 -8.12 17.43 2.95
N GLY A 60 -7.81 16.28 2.35
CA GLY A 60 -7.11 16.17 1.08
C GLY A 60 -5.59 16.39 1.17
N GLN A 61 -5.04 16.67 2.36
CA GLN A 61 -3.61 16.84 2.56
C GLN A 61 -2.90 15.50 2.81
N PRO A 62 -1.65 15.32 2.34
CA PRO A 62 -0.91 14.10 2.60
C PRO A 62 -0.56 13.97 4.09
N ARG A 63 -0.56 12.74 4.60
CA ARG A 63 -0.08 12.42 5.94
C ARG A 63 1.42 12.72 6.04
N PRO A 64 1.86 13.65 6.90
CA PRO A 64 3.28 14.03 6.97
C PRO A 64 4.17 12.87 7.44
N ALA A 65 3.66 11.99 8.31
CA ALA A 65 4.39 10.79 8.73
C ALA A 65 4.79 9.91 7.54
N CYS A 66 3.91 9.76 6.54
CA CYS A 66 4.17 8.91 5.37
C CYS A 66 5.24 9.50 4.44
N THR A 67 5.40 10.82 4.40
CA THR A 67 6.36 11.50 3.50
C THR A 67 7.68 11.84 4.19
N GLN A 68 7.70 11.90 5.53
CA GLN A 68 8.87 12.35 6.30
C GLN A 68 9.58 11.21 7.03
N GLN A 69 8.87 10.16 7.44
CA GLN A 69 9.42 9.09 8.28
C GLN A 69 9.23 7.72 7.63
N VAL A 70 10.28 6.90 7.68
CA VAL A 70 10.17 5.48 7.33
C VAL A 70 9.44 4.80 8.49
N PRO A 71 8.28 4.17 8.27
CA PRO A 71 7.51 3.57 9.36
C PRO A 71 8.28 2.38 9.95
N ASP A 72 8.26 2.27 11.28
CA ASP A 72 8.72 1.10 12.00
C ASP A 72 7.73 -0.07 11.82
N PHE A 73 8.20 -1.29 12.11
CA PHE A 73 7.32 -2.45 12.11
C PHE A 73 6.41 -2.44 13.34
N VAL A 74 5.10 -2.44 13.09
CA VAL A 74 4.04 -2.68 14.07
C VAL A 74 3.49 -4.09 13.93
N GLU A 75 3.03 -4.67 15.03
CA GLU A 75 2.31 -5.94 15.03
C GLU A 75 0.82 -5.68 14.81
N SER A 76 0.24 -6.33 13.81
CA SER A 76 -1.20 -6.36 13.57
C SER A 76 -1.65 -7.80 13.37
N GLY A 77 -2.42 -8.33 14.34
CA GLY A 77 -2.73 -9.76 14.41
C GLY A 77 -1.45 -10.59 14.54
N ASN A 78 -1.28 -11.62 13.70
CA ASN A 78 -0.04 -12.39 13.61
C ASN A 78 0.89 -11.93 12.47
N CYS A 79 0.74 -10.68 12.02
CA CYS A 79 1.53 -10.10 10.94
C CYS A 79 2.33 -8.89 11.43
N ARG A 80 3.56 -8.74 10.93
CA ARG A 80 4.37 -7.54 11.09
C ARG A 80 4.23 -6.65 9.87
N VAL A 81 3.95 -5.38 10.09
CA VAL A 81 3.58 -4.41 9.05
C VAL A 81 4.32 -3.11 9.32
N ALA A 82 4.87 -2.48 8.29
CA ALA A 82 5.43 -1.14 8.40
C ALA A 82 4.53 -0.16 7.65
N CYS A 83 3.60 0.50 8.34
CA CYS A 83 2.65 1.46 7.79
C CYS A 83 2.27 2.52 8.83
#